data_AF-A0A072PEM8-F1
#
_entry.id   AF-A0A072PEM8-F1
#
_cell.length_a   1.000
_cell.length_b   1.000
_cell.length_c   1.000
_cell.angle_alpha   90.00
_cell.angle_beta   90.00
_cell.angle_gamma   90.00
#
_symmetry.space_group_name_H-M   'P 1'
#
loop_
_entity.id
_entity.type
_entity.pdbx_description
1 polymer ?
#
loop_
_entity_poly.entity_id
_entity_poly.type
_entity_poly.pdbx_seq_one_letter_code
_entity_poly.pdbx_strand_id
1 'polypeptide(L)'
;MESTSPPVPLSHRFTLELEFVLCLANPQYLQYLAITYLHLLNKPQHAADAEDSDAARFARYLNYLYNYWRTPEYVHYLTHPGATLRNLELLQQEQFRKDVIRPDVIARLYEMAPTTPQDTTANAPIALKEQEVTE
;
A
#
# COMPACT_ATOMS: atom_id res chain seq x y z
N MET A 1 35.34 -12.75 -16.00
CA MET A 1 33.91 -13.02 -15.77
C MET A 1 33.73 -13.12 -14.27
N GLU A 2 33.21 -12.06 -13.64
CA GLU A 2 32.93 -12.07 -12.20
C GLU A 2 31.92 -13.17 -11.93
N SER A 3 32.34 -14.26 -11.29
CA SER A 3 31.46 -15.34 -10.87
C SER A 3 30.55 -14.79 -9.78
N THR A 4 29.41 -14.24 -10.19
CA THR A 4 28.33 -13.77 -9.30
C THR A 4 27.78 -14.98 -8.54
N SER A 5 28.41 -15.30 -7.41
CA SER A 5 27.84 -16.20 -6.41
C SER A 5 26.41 -15.71 -6.10
N PRO A 6 25.40 -16.58 -6.08
CA PRO A 6 24.05 -16.16 -5.78
C PRO A 6 24.02 -15.48 -4.41
N PRO A 7 23.27 -14.37 -4.26
CA PRO A 7 23.16 -13.69 -2.98
C PRO A 7 22.61 -14.66 -1.93
N VAL A 8 23.17 -14.59 -0.72
CA VAL A 8 22.75 -15.45 0.40
C VAL A 8 21.23 -15.30 0.57
N PRO A 9 20.47 -16.41 0.58
CA PRO A 9 19.03 -16.32 0.70
C PRO A 9 18.66 -15.66 2.03
N LEU A 10 17.83 -14.64 1.94
CA LEU A 10 17.25 -13.97 3.10
C LEU A 10 16.42 -14.98 3.91
N SER A 11 16.30 -14.76 5.22
CA SER A 11 15.53 -15.68 6.06
C SER A 11 14.10 -15.85 5.55
N HIS A 12 13.55 -17.07 5.60
CA HIS A 12 12.22 -17.35 5.05
C HIS A 12 11.13 -16.45 5.65
N ARG A 13 11.20 -16.18 6.95
CA ARG A 13 10.29 -15.25 7.64
C ARG A 13 10.40 -13.83 7.09
N PHE A 14 11.63 -13.34 6.90
CA PHE A 14 11.88 -11.99 6.37
C PHE A 14 11.26 -11.84 4.96
N THR A 15 11.46 -12.84 4.09
CA THR A 15 10.91 -12.81 2.74
C THR A 15 9.39 -12.76 2.75
N LEU A 16 8.73 -13.59 3.58
CA LEU A 16 7.27 -13.58 3.70
C LEU A 16 6.74 -12.24 4.24
N GLU A 17 7.39 -11.68 5.27
CA GLU A 17 7.01 -10.38 5.82
C GLU A 17 7.20 -9.27 4.79
N LEU A 18 8.29 -9.29 4.03
CA LEU A 18 8.57 -8.32 2.98
C LEU A 18 7.52 -8.37 1.87
N GLU A 19 7.25 -9.56 1.33
CA GLU A 19 6.23 -9.75 0.27
C GLU A 19 4.86 -9.27 0.74
N PHE A 20 4.48 -9.60 1.97
CA PHE A 20 3.24 -9.13 2.56
C PHE A 20 3.19 -7.61 2.67
N VAL A 21 4.26 -6.98 3.17
CA VAL A 21 4.34 -5.52 3.34
C VAL A 21 4.34 -4.78 2.00
N LEU A 22 4.98 -5.34 0.97
CA LEU A 22 4.94 -4.80 -0.38
C LEU A 22 3.52 -4.85 -0.97
N CYS A 23 2.75 -5.92 -0.69
CA CYS A 23 1.34 -5.99 -1.10
C CYS A 23 0.48 -4.89 -0.44
N LEU A 24 0.79 -4.47 0.79
CA LEU A 24 0.08 -3.38 1.48
C LEU A 24 0.30 -2.01 0.83
N ALA A 25 1.31 -1.86 -0.04
CA ALA A 25 1.49 -0.63 -0.82
C ALA A 25 0.33 -0.40 -1.80
N ASN A 26 -0.31 -1.48 -2.28
CA ASN A 26 -1.39 -1.41 -3.25
C ASN A 26 -2.75 -1.16 -2.57
N PRO A 27 -3.42 -0.01 -2.81
CA PRO A 27 -4.73 0.29 -2.23
C PRO A 27 -5.81 -0.75 -2.55
N GLN A 28 -5.80 -1.35 -3.75
CA GLN A 28 -6.78 -2.38 -4.12
C GLN A 28 -6.64 -3.65 -3.27
N TYR A 29 -5.41 -3.99 -2.86
CA TYR A 29 -5.20 -5.12 -1.97
C TYR A 29 -5.79 -4.87 -0.57
N LEU A 30 -5.70 -3.63 -0.07
CA LEU A 30 -6.34 -3.25 1.19
C LEU A 30 -7.86 -3.38 1.13
N GLN A 31 -8.46 -2.96 0.00
CA GLN A 31 -9.88 -3.14 -0.23
C GLN A 31 -10.28 -4.61 -0.25
N TYR A 32 -9.49 -5.45 -0.95
CA TYR A 32 -9.70 -6.90 -0.97
C TYR A 32 -9.63 -7.50 0.44
N LEU A 33 -8.65 -7.10 1.26
CA LEU A 33 -8.55 -7.55 2.66
C LEU A 33 -9.80 -7.18 3.45
N ALA A 34 -10.35 -5.98 3.25
CA ALA A 34 -11.52 -5.53 4.00
C ALA A 34 -12.83 -6.20 3.59
N ILE A 35 -12.95 -6.60 2.32
CA ILE A 35 -14.13 -7.33 1.82
C ILE A 35 -14.04 -8.81 2.20
N THR A 36 -12.91 -9.46 1.92
CA THR A 36 -12.75 -10.91 2.10
C THR A 36 -12.50 -11.30 3.55
N TYR A 37 -11.77 -10.48 4.30
CA TYR A 37 -11.34 -10.77 5.67
C TYR A 37 -11.82 -9.71 6.67
N LEU A 38 -13.12 -9.41 6.64
CA LEU A 38 -13.73 -8.41 7.52
C LEU A 38 -13.45 -8.68 9.01
N HIS A 39 -13.51 -9.94 9.43
CA HIS A 39 -13.23 -10.37 10.81
C HIS A 39 -11.76 -10.23 11.23
N LEU A 40 -10.85 -10.10 10.26
CA LEU A 40 -9.42 -9.90 10.48
C LEU A 40 -9.07 -8.42 10.67
N LEU A 41 -9.81 -7.52 10.02
CA LEU A 41 -9.59 -6.07 10.19
C LEU A 41 -10.42 -5.50 11.34
N ASN A 42 -11.68 -5.89 11.47
CA ASN A 42 -12.62 -5.28 12.41
C ASN A 42 -12.87 -6.19 13.62
N LYS A 43 -12.75 -5.61 14.82
CA LYS A 43 -13.03 -6.33 16.07
C LYS A 43 -14.50 -6.74 16.14
N PRO A 44 -14.82 -7.96 16.60
CA PRO A 44 -16.20 -8.38 16.83
C PRO A 44 -16.85 -7.54 17.94
N GLN A 45 -18.08 -7.07 17.72
CA GLN A 45 -18.80 -6.16 18.63
C GLN A 45 -19.26 -6.81 19.95
N HIS A 46 -19.32 -8.14 20.01
CA HIS A 46 -19.92 -8.89 21.13
C HIS A 46 -19.00 -9.91 21.80
N ALA A 47 -17.71 -9.92 21.50
CA ALA A 47 -16.80 -10.89 22.09
C ALA A 47 -16.35 -10.43 23.50
N ALA A 48 -16.66 -11.23 24.51
CA ALA A 48 -16.04 -11.12 25.85
C ALA A 48 -14.50 -11.19 25.78
N ASP A 49 -13.97 -11.80 24.71
CA ASP A 49 -12.54 -12.00 24.44
C ASP A 49 -12.00 -11.08 23.33
N ALA A 50 -12.52 -9.85 23.21
CA ALA A 50 -12.13 -8.91 22.15
C ALA A 50 -10.60 -8.67 22.05
N GLU A 51 -9.87 -8.81 23.16
CA GLU A 51 -8.42 -8.66 23.25
C GLU A 51 -7.60 -9.83 22.68
N ASP A 52 -8.21 -11.00 22.50
CA ASP A 52 -7.60 -12.18 21.87
C ASP A 52 -8.28 -12.57 20.56
N SER A 53 -9.09 -11.66 20.01
CA SER A 53 -9.67 -11.83 18.68
C SER A 53 -8.60 -11.80 17.58
N ASP A 54 -8.88 -12.43 16.45
CA ASP A 54 -7.98 -12.41 15.29
C ASP A 54 -7.70 -10.98 14.80
N ALA A 55 -8.70 -10.09 14.89
CA ALA A 55 -8.51 -8.66 14.60
C ALA A 55 -7.53 -7.96 15.56
N ALA A 56 -7.55 -8.31 16.85
CA ALA A 56 -6.60 -7.78 17.82
C ALA A 56 -5.17 -8.30 17.56
N ARG A 57 -5.04 -9.61 17.27
CA ARG A 57 -3.75 -10.22 16.91
C ARG A 57 -3.19 -9.61 15.63
N PHE A 58 -4.03 -9.41 14.62
CA PHE A 58 -3.64 -8.80 13.35
C PHE A 58 -3.25 -7.33 13.51
N ALA A 59 -3.99 -6.54 14.30
CA ALA A 59 -3.62 -5.16 14.61
C ALA A 59 -2.24 -5.06 15.30
N ARG A 60 -1.96 -5.94 16.27
CA ARG A 60 -0.64 -6.03 16.92
C ARG A 60 0.45 -6.39 15.91
N TYR A 61 0.17 -7.30 14.98
CA TYR A 61 1.10 -7.68 13.92
C TYR A 61 1.37 -6.52 12.95
N LEU A 62 0.35 -5.77 12.52
CA LEU A 62 0.53 -4.58 11.69
C LEU A 62 1.35 -3.50 12.41
N ASN A 63 1.16 -3.33 13.72
CA ASN A 63 1.97 -2.40 14.51
C ASN A 63 3.44 -2.84 14.58
N TYR A 64 3.68 -4.15 14.74
CA TYR A 64 5.04 -4.71 14.63
C TYR A 64 5.66 -4.39 13.27
N LEU A 65 4.95 -4.63 12.17
CA LEU A 65 5.43 -4.34 10.82
C LEU A 65 5.73 -2.86 10.62
N TYR A 66 4.84 -1.96 11.05
CA TYR A 66 5.07 -0.51 10.95
C TYR A 66 6.37 -0.08 11.65
N ASN A 67 6.59 -0.53 12.88
CA ASN A 67 7.79 -0.16 13.63
C ASN A 67 9.05 -0.81 13.06
N TYR A 68 8.96 -2.04 12.57
CA TYR A 68 10.08 -2.78 11.99
C TYR A 68 10.52 -2.17 10.65
N TRP A 69 9.60 -1.96 9.71
CA TRP A 69 9.93 -1.50 8.36
C TRP A 69 10.21 0.01 8.25
N ARG A 70 9.86 0.79 9.28
CA ARG A 70 10.19 2.22 9.36
C ARG A 70 11.66 2.47 9.70
N THR A 71 12.37 1.51 10.29
CA THR A 71 13.77 1.73 10.66
C THR A 71 14.65 1.86 9.40
N PRO A 72 15.70 2.70 9.44
CA PRO A 72 16.53 2.98 8.27
C PRO A 72 17.24 1.73 7.73
N GLU A 73 17.44 0.70 8.56
CA GLU A 73 18.06 -0.57 8.18
C GLU A 73 17.16 -1.48 7.33
N TYR A 74 15.85 -1.25 7.30
CA TYR A 74 14.91 -2.10 6.57
C TYR A 74 14.12 -1.35 5.50
N VAL A 75 13.96 -0.03 5.65
CA VAL A 75 13.16 0.79 4.72
C VAL A 75 13.66 0.72 3.28
N HIS A 76 14.96 0.48 3.06
CA HIS A 76 15.53 0.42 1.71
C HIS A 76 15.10 -0.80 0.90
N TYR A 77 14.51 -1.82 1.54
CA TYR A 77 13.93 -2.97 0.83
C TYR A 77 12.53 -2.68 0.28
N LEU A 78 11.89 -1.58 0.71
CA LEU A 78 10.56 -1.20 0.25
C LEU A 78 10.64 -0.49 -1.10
N THR A 79 9.82 -0.90 -2.07
CA THR A 79 9.70 -0.25 -3.38
C THR A 79 9.03 1.13 -3.28
N HIS A 80 8.03 1.25 -2.40
CA HIS A 80 7.24 2.46 -2.19
C HIS A 80 7.13 2.80 -0.70
N PRO A 81 8.23 3.19 -0.04
CA PRO A 81 8.27 3.35 1.42
C PRO A 81 7.20 4.32 1.93
N GLY A 82 6.95 5.43 1.22
CA GLY A 82 5.91 6.40 1.60
C GLY A 82 4.50 5.81 1.58
N ALA A 83 4.12 5.11 0.51
CA ALA A 83 2.79 4.51 0.39
C ALA A 83 2.59 3.36 1.38
N THR A 84 3.59 2.47 1.50
CA THR A 84 3.56 1.33 2.43
C THR A 84 3.43 1.78 3.88
N LEU A 85 4.30 2.69 4.34
CA LEU A 85 4.30 3.14 5.73
C LEU A 85 3.02 3.93 6.06
N ARG A 86 2.55 4.77 5.12
CA ARG A 86 1.27 5.47 5.27
C ARG A 86 0.11 4.51 5.39
N ASN A 87 0.03 3.51 4.52
CA ASN A 87 -1.06 2.53 4.55
C ASN A 87 -1.03 1.70 5.85
N LEU A 88 0.16 1.31 6.32
CA LEU A 88 0.34 0.65 7.62
C LEU A 88 -0.11 1.52 8.79
N GLU A 89 0.18 2.82 8.77
CA GLU A 89 -0.28 3.79 9.77
C GLU A 89 -1.80 3.96 9.73
N LEU A 90 -2.39 4.11 8.55
CA LEU A 90 -3.84 4.22 8.36
C LEU A 90 -4.57 2.97 8.84
N LEU A 91 -4.03 1.77 8.59
CA LEU A 91 -4.62 0.51 9.05
C LEU A 91 -4.70 0.39 10.59
N GLN A 92 -3.90 1.14 11.35
CA GLN A 92 -4.06 1.19 12.80
C GLN A 92 -5.37 1.87 13.21
N GLN A 93 -5.84 2.82 12.40
CA GLN A 93 -7.06 3.57 12.65
C GLN A 93 -8.28 2.68 12.37
N GLU A 94 -9.11 2.46 13.39
CA GLU A 94 -10.31 1.63 13.26
C GLU A 94 -11.30 2.19 12.24
N GLN A 95 -11.41 3.52 12.17
CA GLN A 95 -12.29 4.18 11.21
C GLN A 95 -11.88 3.87 9.76
N PHE A 96 -10.59 3.95 9.46
CA PHE A 96 -10.06 3.63 8.13
C PHE A 96 -10.32 2.16 7.75
N ARG A 97 -10.17 1.21 8.68
CA ARG A 97 -10.47 -0.21 8.44
C ARG A 97 -11.92 -0.48 8.05
N LYS A 98 -12.85 0.34 8.51
CA LYS A 98 -14.27 0.28 8.11
C LYS A 98 -14.49 0.95 6.75
N ASP A 99 -13.80 2.07 6.51
CA ASP A 99 -14.02 2.91 5.34
C ASP A 99 -13.29 2.42 4.08
N VAL A 100 -12.21 1.64 4.21
CA VAL A 100 -11.37 1.16 3.09
C VAL A 100 -12.12 0.25 2.10
N ILE A 101 -13.29 -0.28 2.49
CA ILE A 101 -14.19 -1.00 1.59
C ILE A 101 -14.72 -0.07 0.48
N ARG A 102 -14.87 1.23 0.79
CA ARG A 102 -15.46 2.21 -0.12
C ARG A 102 -14.50 2.56 -1.26
N PRO A 103 -14.95 2.54 -2.53
CA PRO A 103 -14.10 2.89 -3.67
C PRO A 103 -13.57 4.32 -3.61
N ASP A 104 -14.34 5.27 -3.04
CA ASP A 104 -13.91 6.67 -2.88
C ASP A 104 -12.63 6.80 -2.03
N VAL A 105 -12.52 5.97 -1.00
CA VAL A 105 -11.35 5.97 -0.11
C VAL A 105 -10.13 5.43 -0.85
N ILE A 106 -10.33 4.40 -1.67
CA ILE A 106 -9.28 3.84 -2.52
C ILE A 106 -8.80 4.83 -3.57
N ALA A 107 -9.71 5.56 -4.22
CA ALA A 107 -9.35 6.62 -5.18
C ALA A 107 -8.46 7.69 -4.51
N ARG A 108 -8.82 8.15 -3.31
CA ARG A 108 -8.00 9.11 -2.55
C ARG A 108 -6.61 8.58 -2.20
N LEU A 109 -6.48 7.28 -1.89
CA LEU A 109 -5.17 6.67 -1.61
C LEU A 109 -4.24 6.68 -2.83
N TYR A 110 -4.79 6.59 -4.04
CA TYR A 110 -4.05 6.74 -5.29
C TYR A 110 -3.66 8.19 -5.55
N GLU A 111 -4.57 9.13 -5.35
CA GLU A 111 -4.31 10.57 -5.52
C GLU A 111 -3.24 11.10 -4.54
N MET A 112 -3.16 10.50 -3.36
CA MET A 112 -2.16 10.83 -2.34
C MET A 112 -0.79 10.19 -2.58
N ALA A 113 -0.64 9.27 -3.54
CA ALA A 113 0.68 8.86 -4.00
C ALA A 113 1.33 10.07 -4.70
N PRO A 114 2.62 10.35 -4.47
CA PRO A 114 3.28 11.44 -5.19
C PRO A 114 3.17 11.13 -6.69
N THR A 115 2.28 11.83 -7.37
CA THR A 115 2.21 11.81 -8.82
C THR A 115 3.51 12.43 -9.30
N THR A 116 4.42 11.59 -9.79
CA THR A 116 5.54 12.10 -10.57
C THR A 116 4.91 12.95 -11.69
N PRO A 117 5.25 14.23 -11.82
CA PRO A 117 4.63 15.09 -12.83
C PRO A 117 5.12 14.69 -14.22
N GLN A 118 4.49 13.67 -14.82
CA GLN A 118 4.70 13.25 -16.21
C GLN A 118 3.39 12.96 -16.97
N ASP A 119 2.25 12.73 -16.32
CA ASP A 119 1.01 12.34 -17.02
C ASP A 119 0.02 13.49 -17.32
N THR A 120 0.50 14.69 -17.70
CA THR A 120 -0.39 15.78 -18.17
C THR A 120 -0.05 16.31 -19.56
N THR A 121 0.83 15.66 -20.32
CA THR A 121 1.15 16.10 -21.70
C THR A 121 1.04 15.00 -22.74
N ALA A 122 -0.11 14.32 -22.81
CA ALA A 122 -0.39 13.41 -23.92
C ALA A 122 -1.88 13.35 -24.30
N ASN A 123 -2.57 14.50 -24.30
CA ASN A 123 -3.78 14.63 -25.12
C ASN A 123 -4.12 16.10 -25.41
N ALA A 124 -3.28 16.77 -26.19
CA ALA A 124 -3.70 17.94 -26.93
C ALA A 124 -4.07 17.47 -28.35
N PRO A 125 -5.33 17.62 -28.81
CA PRO A 125 -5.63 17.40 -30.20
C PRO A 125 -4.84 18.40 -31.05
N ILE A 126 -4.16 17.87 -32.06
CA ILE A 126 -3.36 18.59 -33.04
C ILE A 126 -4.24 19.69 -33.66
N ALA A 127 -4.01 20.95 -33.25
CA ALA A 127 -4.56 22.10 -33.96
C ALA A 127 -3.83 22.21 -35.30
N LEU A 128 -4.47 21.71 -36.36
CA LEU A 128 -4.12 22.00 -37.74
C LEU A 128 -4.21 23.52 -37.93
N LYS A 129 -3.05 24.16 -37.98
CA LYS A 129 -2.90 25.56 -38.32
C LYS A 129 -2.59 25.62 -39.81
N GLU A 130 -3.63 25.61 -40.63
CA GLU A 130 -3.51 25.98 -42.04
C GLU A 130 -3.49 27.52 -42.09
N GLN A 131 -2.28 28.07 -42.17
CA GLN A 131 -2.05 29.43 -42.59
C GLN A 131 -1.83 29.46 -44.11
N GLU A 132 -2.60 30.35 -44.74
CA GLU A 132 -2.10 31.35 -45.69
C GLU A 132 -1.76 30.90 -47.12
N VAL A 133 -2.63 31.27 -48.07
CA VAL A 133 -2.17 31.80 -49.37
C VAL A 133 -3.01 33.03 -49.71
N THR A 134 -2.35 34.17 -49.67
CA THR A 134 -2.79 35.42 -50.30
C THR A 134 -2.21 35.45 -51.71
N GLU A 135 -3.07 35.49 -52.72
CA GLU A 135 -2.97 36.39 -53.90
C GLU A 135 -4.33 36.46 -54.61
#